data_AF-A0ABD1DV18-F1
#
_entry.id   AF-A0ABD1DV18-F1
#
_cell.length_a   1.000
_cell.length_b   1.000
_cell.length_c   1.000
_cell.angle_alpha   90.00
_cell.angle_beta   90.00
_cell.angle_gamma   90.00
#
_symmetry.space_group_name_H-M   'P 1'
#
loop_
_entity.id
_entity.type
_entity.pdbx_description
1 polymer ?
#
loop_
_entity_poly.entity_id
_entity_poly.type
_entity_poly.pdbx_seq_one_letter_code
_entity_poly.pdbx_strand_id
1 'polypeptide(L)'
;MVIMGPQGLTAAQVSAIWEERPLSLLNLDFVLGGPRSDDDYDAFDAFFSDHLLAERAPSLAKGNKAADRIRAEGNRFYSGGNALDLDYTEYDPLEEWKDLCNVKVVEPGIVFAYRNENFARLAGSAHCYMLLKNPAVAAIVNTPAKRTFMYQRVRDFVRLANFYKWESFSSPLCPVASLFNHSCDANAVATIHSDKIRIVVLRPIRAGEQICVSYGPSWWDKPDPTPYRAHFECKCVACDPEKYDEWRAQGREPPASFFKNAETAIAVLGDELANNAAKYNAITQLIEKYAYLHPQKNFAALLYKHQESLRTLIDDEDGTYHRTIAHAKLEEEDE
;
A
#
# COMPACT_ATOMS: atom_id res chain seq x y z
N MET A 1 -2.55 4.83 0.01
CA MET A 1 -2.03 4.52 1.35
C MET A 1 -3.10 4.83 2.40
N VAL A 2 -3.83 3.82 2.86
CA VAL A 2 -4.88 4.00 3.88
C VAL A 2 -4.18 4.38 5.20
N ILE A 3 -4.39 5.61 5.68
CA ILE A 3 -3.90 6.02 6.99
C ILE A 3 -4.87 5.44 8.02
N MET A 4 -4.58 4.22 8.46
CA MET A 4 -5.18 3.66 9.67
C MET A 4 -4.67 4.47 10.87
N GLY A 5 -5.48 4.63 11.91
CA GLY A 5 -5.13 5.39 13.11
C GLY A 5 -3.86 4.87 13.83
N PRO A 6 -3.52 5.38 15.03
CA PRO A 6 -2.23 5.14 15.71
C PRO A 6 -1.92 3.67 16.09
N GLN A 7 -2.73 2.70 15.69
CA GLN A 7 -2.56 1.28 15.94
C GLN A 7 -1.84 0.60 14.76
N GLY A 8 -0.51 0.72 14.68
CA GLY A 8 0.25 -0.17 13.77
C GLY A 8 0.59 -1.50 14.42
N LEU A 9 1.06 -2.44 13.61
CA LEU A 9 1.29 -3.82 14.03
C LEU A 9 2.56 -3.98 14.88
N THR A 10 2.48 -4.87 15.87
CA THR A 10 3.62 -5.38 16.66
C THR A 10 4.04 -6.76 16.15
N ALA A 11 5.24 -7.22 16.52
CA ALA A 11 5.74 -8.56 16.14
C ALA A 11 4.81 -9.72 16.59
N ALA A 12 4.14 -9.57 17.73
CA ALA A 12 3.17 -10.55 18.22
C ALA A 12 1.92 -10.63 17.33
N GLN A 13 1.48 -9.50 16.77
CA GLN A 13 0.34 -9.45 15.86
C GLN A 13 0.69 -10.01 14.47
N VAL A 14 1.90 -9.75 13.97
CA VAL A 14 2.37 -10.27 12.67
C VAL A 14 2.57 -11.78 12.68
N SER A 15 3.09 -12.34 13.78
CA SER A 15 3.32 -13.80 13.89
C SER A 15 2.02 -14.62 13.83
N ALA A 16 0.87 -14.01 14.12
CA ALA A 16 -0.43 -14.66 14.02
C ALA A 16 -1.01 -14.67 12.60
N ILE A 17 -0.40 -13.94 11.65
CA ILE A 17 -0.95 -13.65 10.32
C ILE A 17 -0.17 -14.35 9.18
N TRP A 18 1.03 -14.88 9.41
CA TRP A 18 1.97 -15.14 8.31
C TRP A 18 2.01 -16.58 7.74
N GLU A 19 1.59 -16.71 6.47
CA GLU A 19 2.04 -17.69 5.47
C GLU A 19 2.18 -16.97 4.11
N GLU A 20 3.14 -17.34 3.26
CA GLU A 20 3.39 -16.72 1.94
C GLU A 20 2.20 -16.93 0.97
N ARG A 21 1.63 -15.86 0.40
CA ARG A 21 0.45 -15.99 -0.49
C ARG A 21 0.45 -14.99 -1.66
N PRO A 22 -0.16 -15.37 -2.80
CA PRO A 22 -0.27 -14.53 -4.01
C PRO A 22 -1.24 -13.35 -3.81
N LEU A 23 -1.00 -12.23 -4.47
CA LEU A 23 -1.87 -11.04 -4.42
C LEU A 23 -2.98 -11.10 -5.49
N SER A 24 -4.05 -10.34 -5.25
CA SER A 24 -5.01 -9.99 -6.29
C SER A 24 -4.41 -8.93 -7.24
N LEU A 25 -4.20 -9.28 -8.52
CA LEU A 25 -3.88 -8.32 -9.58
C LEU A 25 -5.17 -7.69 -10.12
N LEU A 26 -5.37 -6.40 -9.87
CA LEU A 26 -6.40 -5.61 -10.54
C LEU A 26 -5.75 -4.81 -11.68
N ASN A 27 -5.72 -5.39 -12.88
CA ASN A 27 -5.34 -4.68 -14.10
C ASN A 27 -6.52 -3.83 -14.58
N LEU A 28 -6.38 -2.51 -14.47
CA LEU A 28 -7.33 -1.54 -15.02
C LEU A 28 -6.67 -0.81 -16.19
N ASP A 29 -6.81 -1.38 -17.40
CA ASP A 29 -6.40 -0.71 -18.63
C ASP A 29 -7.39 0.40 -18.97
N PHE A 30 -6.94 1.65 -18.88
CA PHE A 30 -7.66 2.81 -19.38
C PHE A 30 -6.80 3.57 -20.39
N VAL A 31 -7.17 3.46 -21.67
CA VAL A 31 -6.66 4.31 -22.73
C VAL A 31 -7.54 5.54 -22.81
N LEU A 32 -7.09 6.71 -22.34
CA LEU A 32 -7.75 7.98 -22.66
C LEU A 32 -6.72 9.12 -22.80
N GLY A 33 -6.72 9.75 -23.98
CA GLY A 33 -6.01 10.98 -24.26
C GLY A 33 -6.54 12.14 -23.41
N GLY A 34 -5.63 12.99 -22.93
CA GLY A 34 -5.97 14.08 -22.01
C GLY A 34 -6.79 15.21 -22.65
N PRO A 35 -7.78 15.78 -21.94
CA PRO A 35 -8.38 17.06 -22.31
C PRO A 35 -7.63 18.26 -21.71
N ARG A 36 -7.80 19.42 -22.36
CA ARG A 36 -7.22 20.74 -22.06
C ARG A 36 -8.17 21.54 -21.15
N SER A 37 -7.59 22.32 -20.22
CA SER A 37 -8.19 23.35 -19.33
C SER A 37 -9.34 23.01 -18.37
N ASP A 38 -9.36 23.71 -17.22
CA ASP A 38 -10.30 23.51 -16.10
C ASP A 38 -11.75 23.95 -16.42
N ASP A 39 -11.95 24.90 -17.33
CA ASP A 39 -13.27 25.45 -17.69
C ASP A 39 -14.19 24.44 -18.41
N ASP A 40 -13.62 23.43 -19.08
CA ASP A 40 -14.38 22.41 -19.82
C ASP A 40 -15.07 21.41 -18.87
N TYR A 41 -14.57 21.26 -17.63
CA TYR A 41 -15.14 20.33 -16.66
C TYR A 41 -16.43 20.86 -16.00
N ASP A 42 -16.49 22.16 -15.71
CA ASP A 42 -17.65 22.77 -15.05
C ASP A 42 -18.88 22.83 -15.97
N ALA A 43 -18.66 23.10 -17.27
CA ALA A 43 -19.72 23.06 -18.28
C ALA A 43 -20.29 21.64 -18.50
N PHE A 44 -19.43 20.62 -18.41
CA PHE A 44 -19.82 19.22 -18.52
C PHE A 44 -20.56 18.71 -17.27
N ASP A 45 -20.11 19.09 -16.07
CA ASP A 45 -20.77 18.73 -14.79
C ASP A 45 -22.16 19.38 -14.67
N ALA A 46 -22.31 20.63 -15.14
CA ALA A 46 -23.60 21.30 -15.23
C ALA A 46 -24.57 20.57 -16.19
N PHE A 47 -24.10 20.19 -17.38
CA PHE A 47 -24.91 19.45 -18.36
C PHE A 47 -25.41 18.10 -17.83
N PHE A 48 -24.55 17.34 -17.12
CA PHE A 48 -24.92 16.04 -16.57
C PHE A 48 -25.74 16.13 -15.28
N SER A 49 -25.45 17.10 -14.40
CA SER A 49 -26.24 17.35 -13.20
C SER A 49 -27.69 17.72 -13.54
N ASP A 50 -27.89 18.53 -14.58
CA ASP A 50 -29.23 18.93 -15.02
C ASP A 50 -30.00 17.80 -15.73
N HIS A 51 -29.31 16.81 -16.33
CA HIS A 51 -29.96 15.67 -17.00
C HIS A 51 -30.11 14.41 -16.13
N LEU A 52 -29.28 14.22 -15.08
CA LEU A 52 -29.34 13.05 -14.19
C LEU A 52 -29.92 13.35 -12.80
N LEU A 53 -29.81 14.59 -12.30
CA LEU A 53 -30.09 14.95 -10.90
C LEU A 53 -31.20 16.00 -10.73
N ALA A 54 -32.05 16.20 -11.74
CA ALA A 54 -33.08 17.25 -11.79
C ALA A 54 -34.15 17.25 -10.66
N GLU A 55 -34.08 16.39 -9.64
CA GLU A 55 -34.95 16.47 -8.47
C GLU A 55 -34.16 16.28 -7.18
N ARG A 56 -34.21 17.29 -6.29
CA ARG A 56 -33.83 17.14 -4.88
C ARG A 56 -34.59 15.94 -4.31
N ALA A 57 -33.86 14.94 -3.83
CA ALA A 57 -34.42 13.69 -3.33
C ALA A 57 -35.47 13.93 -2.23
N PRO A 58 -36.71 13.41 -2.38
CA PRO A 58 -37.61 13.26 -1.25
C PRO A 58 -37.05 12.17 -0.32
N SER A 59 -37.25 12.35 0.98
CA SER A 59 -36.84 11.39 2.02
C SER A 59 -37.34 9.98 1.69
N LEU A 60 -36.43 9.04 1.41
CA LEU A 60 -36.77 7.63 1.21
C LEU A 60 -37.37 7.05 2.50
N ALA A 61 -38.64 6.64 2.42
CA ALA A 61 -39.44 6.14 3.54
C ALA A 61 -38.78 4.93 4.25
N LYS A 62 -38.88 4.92 5.58
CA LYS A 62 -38.47 3.80 6.45
C LYS A 62 -39.32 2.55 6.15
N GLY A 63 -38.69 1.36 6.10
CA GLY A 63 -39.40 0.08 6.14
C GLY A 63 -39.17 -0.86 4.95
N ASN A 64 -38.33 -0.52 3.98
CA ASN A 64 -37.96 -1.44 2.91
C ASN A 64 -36.62 -2.13 3.25
N LYS A 65 -36.67 -3.41 3.65
CA LYS A 65 -35.49 -4.21 4.02
C LYS A 65 -34.37 -4.18 2.97
N ALA A 66 -34.70 -4.08 1.69
CA ALA A 66 -33.69 -3.95 0.63
C ALA A 66 -33.03 -2.56 0.64
N ALA A 67 -33.82 -1.50 0.83
CA ALA A 67 -33.29 -0.14 0.96
C ALA A 67 -32.48 0.04 2.25
N ASP A 68 -32.89 -0.60 3.35
CA ASP A 68 -32.15 -0.59 4.62
C ASP A 68 -30.83 -1.37 4.51
N ARG A 69 -30.81 -2.49 3.76
CA ARG A 69 -29.59 -3.25 3.47
C ARG A 69 -28.62 -2.47 2.57
N ILE A 70 -29.15 -1.84 1.51
CA ILE A 70 -28.38 -0.94 0.64
C ILE A 70 -27.84 0.26 1.43
N ARG A 71 -28.61 0.80 2.38
CA ARG A 71 -28.16 1.89 3.27
C ARG A 71 -27.08 1.42 4.26
N ALA A 72 -27.22 0.22 4.81
CA ALA A 72 -26.22 -0.38 5.70
C ALA A 72 -24.89 -0.62 4.96
N GLU A 73 -24.94 -1.19 3.75
CA GLU A 73 -23.76 -1.33 2.88
C GLU A 73 -23.20 0.04 2.46
N GLY A 74 -24.09 1.01 2.20
CA GLY A 74 -23.69 2.38 1.84
C GLY A 74 -22.96 3.13 2.94
N ASN A 75 -23.30 2.87 4.21
CA ASN A 75 -22.64 3.44 5.38
C ASN A 75 -21.26 2.84 5.67
N ARG A 76 -20.94 1.63 5.17
CA ARG A 76 -19.64 0.98 5.40
C ARG A 76 -18.46 1.75 4.78
N PHE A 77 -18.70 2.51 3.70
CA PHE A 77 -17.71 3.40 3.09
C PHE A 77 -17.17 4.48 4.05
N TYR A 78 -17.82 4.72 5.19
CA TYR A 78 -17.43 5.79 6.13
C TYR A 78 -16.84 5.30 7.45
N SER A 79 -16.95 4.00 7.76
CA SER A 79 -16.42 3.43 9.00
C SER A 79 -14.94 3.03 8.92
N GLY A 80 -14.40 2.84 7.72
CA GLY A 80 -13.12 2.16 7.54
C GLY A 80 -13.32 0.64 7.49
N GLY A 81 -12.56 -0.03 6.62
CA GLY A 81 -12.35 -1.48 6.66
C GLY A 81 -11.32 -1.84 7.73
N ASN A 82 -11.31 -3.09 8.13
CA ASN A 82 -10.31 -3.62 9.04
C ASN A 82 -9.78 -4.92 8.43
N ALA A 83 -8.61 -4.81 7.82
CA ALA A 83 -7.93 -5.93 7.19
C ALA A 83 -7.77 -7.15 8.12
N LEU A 84 -7.73 -6.95 9.44
CA LEU A 84 -7.58 -8.03 10.41
C LEU A 84 -8.86 -8.83 10.68
N ASP A 85 -10.02 -8.34 10.23
CA ASP A 85 -11.30 -9.04 10.38
C ASP A 85 -11.55 -10.05 9.24
N LEU A 86 -10.72 -10.04 8.21
CA LEU A 86 -10.77 -11.01 7.11
C LEU A 86 -10.24 -12.38 7.57
N ASP A 87 -10.90 -13.45 7.14
CA ASP A 87 -10.40 -14.81 7.35
C ASP A 87 -9.36 -15.14 6.29
N TYR A 88 -8.09 -15.12 6.68
CA TYR A 88 -6.98 -15.47 5.79
C TYR A 88 -6.71 -16.98 5.73
N THR A 89 -7.40 -17.82 6.51
CA THR A 89 -7.25 -19.27 6.43
C THR A 89 -7.96 -19.82 5.19
N GLU A 90 -9.10 -19.23 4.82
CA GLU A 90 -9.86 -19.49 3.59
C GLU A 90 -9.91 -18.21 2.73
N TYR A 91 -8.92 -18.03 1.85
CA TYR A 91 -8.82 -16.80 1.06
C TYR A 91 -10.04 -16.59 0.14
N ASP A 92 -10.80 -15.52 0.40
CA ASP A 92 -11.89 -15.05 -0.46
C ASP A 92 -11.54 -13.66 -1.04
N PRO A 93 -11.17 -13.57 -2.33
CA PRO A 93 -10.83 -12.29 -2.97
C PRO A 93 -12.01 -11.31 -3.01
N LEU A 94 -13.26 -11.80 -2.92
CA LEU A 94 -14.44 -10.95 -2.89
C LEU A 94 -14.61 -10.27 -1.53
N GLU A 95 -14.32 -10.96 -0.42
CA GLU A 95 -14.36 -10.34 0.91
C GLU A 95 -13.20 -9.36 1.11
N GLU A 96 -12.01 -9.68 0.62
CA GLU A 96 -10.87 -8.76 0.59
C GLU A 96 -11.20 -7.48 -0.18
N TRP A 97 -11.79 -7.63 -1.37
CA TRP A 97 -12.25 -6.51 -2.18
C TRP A 97 -13.31 -5.66 -1.48
N LYS A 98 -14.27 -6.29 -0.79
CA LYS A 98 -15.29 -5.58 -0.01
C LYS A 98 -14.66 -4.78 1.13
N ASP A 99 -13.64 -5.30 1.79
CA ASP A 99 -12.91 -4.57 2.84
C ASP A 99 -12.12 -3.39 2.26
N LEU A 100 -11.42 -3.58 1.13
CA LEU A 100 -10.75 -2.51 0.39
C LEU A 100 -11.72 -1.40 -0.08
N CYS A 101 -12.98 -1.75 -0.34
CA CYS A 101 -14.00 -0.77 -0.67
C CYS A 101 -14.48 0.05 0.54
N ASN A 102 -14.21 -0.40 1.77
CA ASN A 102 -14.59 0.29 3.00
C ASN A 102 -13.58 1.36 3.42
N VAL A 103 -12.86 2.01 2.50
CA VAL A 103 -11.87 3.03 2.89
C VAL A 103 -12.55 4.31 3.37
N LYS A 104 -12.23 4.71 4.61
CA LYS A 104 -12.50 6.07 5.06
C LYS A 104 -11.57 7.02 4.32
N VAL A 105 -12.10 7.68 3.28
CA VAL A 105 -11.40 8.79 2.62
C VAL A 105 -11.33 9.94 3.62
N VAL A 106 -10.20 10.05 4.31
CA VAL A 106 -9.87 11.25 5.08
C VAL A 106 -9.65 12.38 4.08
N GLU A 107 -10.29 13.53 4.27
CA GLU A 107 -10.15 14.69 3.40
C GLU A 107 -8.66 14.91 3.07
N PRO A 108 -8.25 14.75 1.81
CA PRO A 108 -6.87 14.97 1.43
C PRO A 108 -6.55 16.44 1.70
N GLY A 109 -5.34 16.72 2.19
CA GLY A 109 -4.81 18.09 2.18
C GLY A 109 -5.08 18.75 0.82
N ILE A 110 -5.47 20.03 0.88
CA ILE A 110 -6.15 20.88 -0.13
C ILE A 110 -5.64 20.75 -1.59
N VAL A 111 -4.43 20.28 -1.82
CA VAL A 111 -3.79 20.24 -3.15
C VAL A 111 -4.11 18.97 -3.96
N PHE A 112 -4.31 17.81 -3.32
CA PHE A 112 -4.67 16.56 -4.03
C PHE A 112 -6.18 16.38 -4.20
N ALA A 113 -6.98 16.95 -3.30
CA ALA A 113 -8.44 16.81 -3.30
C ALA A 113 -9.11 17.48 -4.52
N TYR A 114 -8.61 18.64 -4.95
CA TYR A 114 -9.31 19.46 -5.94
C TYR A 114 -9.24 18.91 -7.37
N ARG A 115 -8.07 18.44 -7.82
CA ARG A 115 -7.92 17.84 -9.17
C ARG A 115 -8.61 16.48 -9.27
N ASN A 116 -8.65 15.71 -8.18
CA ASN A 116 -9.26 14.39 -8.17
C ASN A 116 -10.79 14.45 -8.11
N GLU A 117 -11.38 15.48 -7.50
CA GLU A 117 -12.84 15.54 -7.34
C GLU A 117 -13.56 15.85 -8.66
N ASN A 118 -13.09 16.83 -9.43
CA ASN A 118 -13.66 17.12 -10.75
C ASN A 118 -13.51 15.93 -11.69
N PHE A 119 -12.35 15.27 -11.66
CA PHE A 119 -12.15 14.02 -12.38
C PHE A 119 -13.12 12.92 -11.91
N ALA A 120 -13.29 12.74 -10.60
CA ALA A 120 -14.20 11.73 -10.05
C ALA A 120 -15.65 11.98 -10.45
N ARG A 121 -16.08 13.24 -10.51
CA ARG A 121 -17.41 13.61 -11.01
C ARG A 121 -17.55 13.29 -12.49
N LEU A 122 -16.61 13.75 -13.32
CA LEU A 122 -16.63 13.50 -14.77
C LEU A 122 -16.66 11.99 -15.07
N ALA A 123 -15.69 11.25 -14.53
CA ALA A 123 -15.59 9.82 -14.73
C ALA A 123 -16.81 9.09 -14.14
N GLY A 124 -17.30 9.49 -12.95
CA GLY A 124 -18.51 8.92 -12.35
C GLY A 124 -19.74 9.10 -13.23
N SER A 125 -19.93 10.31 -13.79
CA SER A 125 -21.01 10.62 -14.73
C SER A 125 -20.90 9.80 -16.02
N ALA A 126 -19.71 9.73 -16.62
CA ALA A 126 -19.46 8.95 -17.83
C ALA A 126 -19.76 7.45 -17.62
N HIS A 127 -19.31 6.87 -16.50
CA HIS A 127 -19.59 5.48 -16.17
C HIS A 127 -21.09 5.23 -15.97
N CYS A 128 -21.78 6.12 -15.24
CA CYS A 128 -23.23 6.01 -15.05
C CYS A 128 -23.98 6.09 -16.38
N TYR A 129 -23.58 7.00 -17.27
CA TYR A 129 -24.16 7.12 -18.60
C TYR A 129 -23.99 5.83 -19.41
N MET A 130 -22.78 5.27 -19.45
CA MET A 130 -22.50 4.03 -20.16
C MET A 130 -23.26 2.84 -19.58
N LEU A 131 -23.29 2.69 -18.26
CA LEU A 131 -24.02 1.62 -17.58
C LEU A 131 -25.53 1.72 -17.86
N LEU A 132 -26.10 2.93 -17.87
CA LEU A 132 -27.52 3.15 -18.17
C LEU A 132 -27.88 2.91 -19.65
N LYS A 133 -26.91 2.78 -20.56
CA LYS A 133 -27.18 2.29 -21.93
C LYS A 133 -27.55 0.81 -21.97
N ASN A 134 -27.19 0.03 -20.94
CA ASN A 134 -27.60 -1.36 -20.82
C ASN A 134 -29.08 -1.44 -20.34
N PRO A 135 -29.99 -2.06 -21.11
CA PRO A 135 -31.41 -2.14 -20.74
C PRO A 135 -31.67 -2.81 -19.39
N ALA A 136 -30.86 -3.80 -19.00
CA ALA A 136 -31.00 -4.48 -17.72
C ALA A 136 -30.69 -3.53 -16.54
N VAL A 137 -29.65 -2.71 -16.68
CA VAL A 137 -29.29 -1.70 -15.67
C VAL A 137 -30.35 -0.60 -15.63
N ALA A 138 -30.81 -0.12 -16.79
CA ALA A 138 -31.85 0.90 -16.87
C ALA A 138 -33.18 0.44 -16.23
N ALA A 139 -33.52 -0.84 -16.38
CA ALA A 139 -34.70 -1.43 -15.75
C ALA A 139 -34.59 -1.45 -14.20
N ILE A 140 -33.38 -1.64 -13.66
CA ILE A 140 -33.12 -1.59 -12.22
C ILE A 140 -33.12 -0.14 -11.72
N VAL A 141 -32.41 0.75 -12.41
CA VAL A 141 -32.15 2.15 -12.05
C VAL A 141 -33.14 3.09 -12.77
N ASN A 142 -34.42 2.86 -12.51
CA ASN A 142 -35.54 3.52 -13.21
C ASN A 142 -36.16 4.71 -12.49
N THR A 143 -35.62 5.14 -11.34
CA THR A 143 -36.12 6.30 -10.58
C THR A 143 -35.00 7.30 -10.31
N PRO A 144 -35.31 8.61 -10.12
CA PRO A 144 -34.32 9.63 -9.78
C PRO A 144 -33.50 9.26 -8.54
N ALA A 145 -34.16 8.78 -7.47
CA ALA A 145 -33.47 8.37 -6.24
C ALA A 145 -32.45 7.23 -6.48
N LYS A 146 -32.78 6.25 -7.33
CA LYS A 146 -31.85 5.17 -7.68
C LYS A 146 -30.71 5.66 -8.56
N ARG A 147 -30.95 6.63 -9.46
CA ARG A 147 -29.90 7.26 -10.28
C ARG A 147 -28.91 8.05 -9.42
N THR A 148 -29.41 8.85 -8.47
CA THR A 148 -28.58 9.55 -7.49
C THR A 148 -27.75 8.59 -6.66
N PHE A 149 -28.36 7.50 -6.17
CA PHE A 149 -27.65 6.46 -5.42
C PHE A 149 -26.54 5.81 -6.26
N MET A 150 -26.86 5.39 -7.48
CA MET A 150 -25.89 4.81 -8.42
C MET A 150 -24.73 5.77 -8.69
N TYR A 151 -25.03 7.04 -9.01
CA TYR A 151 -24.01 8.06 -9.24
C TYR A 151 -23.08 8.24 -8.05
N GLN A 152 -23.64 8.34 -6.83
CA GLN A 152 -22.84 8.46 -5.61
C GLN A 152 -21.91 7.25 -5.44
N ARG A 153 -22.42 6.02 -5.63
CA ARG A 153 -21.61 4.80 -5.50
C ARG A 153 -20.53 4.66 -6.58
N VAL A 154 -20.86 4.94 -7.83
CA VAL A 154 -19.89 4.92 -8.93
C VAL A 154 -18.82 5.99 -8.71
N ARG A 155 -19.20 7.20 -8.26
CA ARG A 155 -18.23 8.25 -7.93
C ARG A 155 -17.34 7.87 -6.77
N ASP A 156 -17.90 7.31 -5.70
CA ASP A 156 -17.10 6.83 -4.56
C ASP A 156 -16.11 5.74 -4.99
N PHE A 157 -16.54 4.85 -5.90
CA PHE A 157 -15.67 3.85 -6.50
C PHE A 157 -14.55 4.48 -7.36
N VAL A 158 -14.86 5.49 -8.18
CA VAL A 158 -13.85 6.20 -8.96
C VAL A 158 -12.84 6.91 -8.06
N ARG A 159 -13.27 7.51 -6.95
CA ARG A 159 -12.34 8.11 -5.96
C ARG A 159 -11.39 7.06 -5.41
N LEU A 160 -11.92 5.90 -5.05
CA LEU A 160 -11.15 4.77 -4.55
C LEU A 160 -10.16 4.26 -5.61
N ALA A 161 -10.62 4.02 -6.84
CA ALA A 161 -9.78 3.57 -7.93
C ALA A 161 -8.64 4.55 -8.25
N ASN A 162 -8.90 5.86 -8.23
CA ASN A 162 -7.87 6.87 -8.40
C ASN A 162 -6.89 6.93 -7.24
N PHE A 163 -7.37 6.76 -6.01
CA PHE A 163 -6.51 6.68 -4.83
C PHE A 163 -5.52 5.52 -4.93
N TYR A 164 -5.95 4.40 -5.51
CA TYR A 164 -5.11 3.23 -5.74
C TYR A 164 -4.24 3.33 -7.01
N LYS A 165 -4.51 4.27 -7.91
CA LYS A 165 -3.73 4.50 -9.14
C LYS A 165 -2.37 5.18 -8.88
N TRP A 166 -1.90 5.24 -7.64
CA TRP A 166 -0.65 5.94 -7.33
C TRP A 166 0.55 5.09 -7.72
N GLU A 167 1.21 5.54 -8.80
CA GLU A 167 2.42 5.02 -9.44
C GLU A 167 2.28 3.71 -10.26
N SER A 168 2.54 3.85 -11.56
CA SER A 168 2.95 2.81 -12.53
C SER A 168 2.25 1.45 -12.46
N PHE A 169 1.15 1.27 -13.21
CA PHE A 169 0.55 0.03 -13.77
C PHE A 169 0.54 -1.30 -12.97
N SER A 170 1.05 -1.38 -11.75
CA SER A 170 1.41 -2.64 -11.08
C SER A 170 1.56 -2.53 -9.56
N SER A 171 1.19 -1.41 -8.91
CA SER A 171 1.25 -1.32 -7.45
C SER A 171 0.15 -2.19 -6.85
N PRO A 172 0.48 -3.35 -6.24
CA PRO A 172 -0.55 -4.26 -5.80
C PRO A 172 -1.17 -3.74 -4.50
N LEU A 173 -2.48 -3.93 -4.36
CA LEU A 173 -3.21 -3.56 -3.17
C LEU A 173 -3.20 -4.73 -2.20
N CYS A 174 -2.60 -4.53 -1.04
CA CYS A 174 -2.64 -5.50 0.04
C CYS A 174 -3.15 -4.79 1.32
N PRO A 175 -4.35 -5.16 1.82
CA PRO A 175 -4.88 -4.60 3.06
C PRO A 175 -3.92 -4.78 4.24
N VAL A 176 -3.33 -5.98 4.36
CA VAL A 176 -2.39 -6.31 5.45
C VAL A 176 -1.11 -5.49 5.34
N ALA A 177 -0.50 -5.39 4.16
CA ALA A 177 0.71 -4.60 3.98
C ALA A 177 0.49 -3.10 4.24
N SER A 178 -0.74 -2.61 4.08
CA SER A 178 -1.11 -1.23 4.37
C SER A 178 -1.18 -0.92 5.88
N LEU A 179 -1.07 -1.93 6.76
CA LEU A 179 -1.06 -1.76 8.22
C LEU A 179 0.31 -1.36 8.77
N PHE A 180 1.39 -1.55 8.01
CA PHE A 180 2.75 -1.21 8.45
C PHE A 180 2.95 0.30 8.35
N ASN A 181 3.26 0.96 9.46
CA ASN A 181 3.45 2.40 9.44
C ASN A 181 4.82 2.79 8.88
N HIS A 182 4.93 4.06 8.48
CA HIS A 182 6.20 4.64 8.09
C HIS A 182 7.10 4.94 9.29
N SER A 183 8.39 4.63 9.17
CA SER A 183 9.45 5.25 9.96
C SER A 183 10.67 5.49 9.07
N CYS A 184 11.35 6.65 9.22
CA CYS A 184 12.68 6.82 8.62
C CYS A 184 13.72 5.92 9.33
N ASP A 185 13.47 5.51 10.57
CA ASP A 185 14.20 4.46 11.30
C ASP A 185 13.38 3.17 11.35
N ALA A 186 13.13 2.62 10.17
CA ALA A 186 12.39 1.38 9.99
C ALA A 186 13.16 0.16 10.52
N ASN A 187 12.41 -0.83 11.01
CA ASN A 187 12.95 -2.11 11.46
C ASN A 187 12.60 -3.27 10.52
N ALA A 188 11.79 -3.00 9.50
CA ALA A 188 11.49 -3.88 8.39
C ALA A 188 11.57 -3.14 7.05
N VAL A 189 11.65 -3.88 5.96
CA VAL A 189 11.57 -3.38 4.59
C VAL A 189 10.38 -4.03 3.91
N ALA A 190 9.63 -3.22 3.16
CA ALA A 190 8.65 -3.71 2.20
C ALA A 190 9.30 -3.80 0.83
N THR A 191 9.25 -4.97 0.21
CA THR A 191 9.65 -5.18 -1.18
C THR A 191 8.44 -5.61 -1.96
N ILE A 192 8.17 -4.89 -3.04
CA ILE A 192 7.10 -5.21 -3.98
C ILE A 192 7.78 -5.79 -5.21
N HIS A 193 7.53 -7.06 -5.49
CA HIS A 193 8.04 -7.71 -6.70
C HIS A 193 6.94 -8.57 -7.29
N SER A 194 6.69 -8.42 -8.59
CA SER A 194 5.59 -9.07 -9.31
C SER A 194 4.24 -8.84 -8.61
N ASP A 195 3.52 -9.91 -8.27
CA ASP A 195 2.25 -9.92 -7.57
C ASP A 195 2.41 -10.25 -6.08
N LYS A 196 3.54 -9.88 -5.45
CA LYS A 196 3.78 -10.14 -4.02
C LYS A 196 4.38 -8.93 -3.30
N ILE A 197 3.90 -8.70 -2.08
CA ILE A 197 4.52 -7.77 -1.12
C ILE A 197 5.14 -8.63 -0.03
N ARG A 198 6.44 -8.50 0.13
CA ARG A 198 7.19 -9.16 1.22
C ARG A 198 7.60 -8.11 2.23
N ILE A 199 7.35 -8.39 3.50
CA ILE A 199 7.81 -7.58 4.63
C ILE A 199 8.90 -8.36 5.33
N VAL A 200 10.13 -7.86 5.27
CA VAL A 200 11.30 -8.56 5.79
C VAL A 200 11.94 -7.75 6.90
N VAL A 201 12.29 -8.40 8.00
CA VAL A 201 12.95 -7.76 9.15
C VAL A 201 14.35 -7.30 8.73
N LEU A 202 14.66 -6.03 8.98
CA LEU A 202 15.98 -5.42 8.70
C LEU A 202 16.93 -5.46 9.89
N ARG A 203 16.39 -5.41 11.11
CA ARG A 203 17.14 -5.42 12.37
C ARG A 203 16.30 -6.05 13.48
N PRO A 204 16.91 -6.55 14.57
CA PRO A 204 16.16 -7.10 15.70
C PRO A 204 15.07 -6.15 16.19
N ILE A 205 13.89 -6.71 16.45
CA ILE A 205 12.68 -6.00 16.87
C ILE A 205 12.40 -6.35 18.33
N ARG A 206 12.29 -5.34 19.20
CA ARG A 206 12.01 -5.57 20.62
C ARG A 206 10.54 -5.93 20.82
N ALA A 207 10.23 -6.68 21.89
CA ALA A 207 8.84 -6.92 22.28
C ALA A 207 8.12 -5.59 22.53
N GLY A 208 6.94 -5.42 21.91
CA GLY A 208 6.17 -4.17 21.96
C GLY A 208 6.64 -3.07 21.01
N GLU A 209 7.76 -3.25 20.29
CA GLU A 209 8.17 -2.36 19.22
C GLU A 209 7.22 -2.53 18.02
N GLN A 210 6.75 -1.42 17.47
CA GLN A 210 5.95 -1.40 16.26
C GLN A 210 6.81 -1.79 15.06
N ILE A 211 6.26 -2.60 14.15
CA ILE A 211 6.92 -2.91 12.89
C ILE A 211 6.65 -1.78 11.91
N CYS A 212 7.71 -1.12 11.48
CA CYS A 212 7.64 0.00 10.55
C CYS A 212 8.51 -0.28 9.33
N VAL A 213 8.05 0.18 8.17
CA VAL A 213 8.78 0.17 6.91
C VAL A 213 9.08 1.61 6.47
N SER A 214 10.05 1.82 5.57
CA SER A 214 10.25 3.14 4.97
C SER A 214 9.40 3.30 3.71
N TYR A 215 8.68 4.42 3.60
CA TYR A 215 7.93 4.83 2.40
C TYR A 215 8.73 5.80 1.52
N GLY A 216 9.97 6.08 1.92
CA GLY A 216 10.84 7.00 1.22
C GLY A 216 12.25 6.89 1.80
N PRO A 217 12.94 8.01 2.06
CA PRO A 217 14.30 7.97 2.59
C PRO A 217 14.34 7.35 3.99
N SER A 218 15.30 6.46 4.19
CA SER A 218 15.67 6.00 5.53
C SER A 218 16.59 7.03 6.20
N TRP A 219 16.83 6.89 7.50
CA TRP A 219 17.67 7.83 8.25
C TRP A 219 19.12 7.86 7.76
N TRP A 220 19.60 6.78 7.15
CA TRP A 220 20.93 6.73 6.54
C TRP A 220 21.01 7.42 5.18
N ASP A 221 19.88 7.74 4.56
CA ASP A 221 19.80 8.50 3.31
C ASP A 221 19.72 10.02 3.56
N LYS A 222 19.57 10.43 4.83
CA LYS A 222 19.40 11.83 5.24
C LYS A 222 20.58 12.33 6.08
N PRO A 223 21.11 13.52 5.78
CA PRO A 223 22.16 14.13 6.59
C PRO A 223 21.63 14.82 7.87
N ASP A 224 20.33 15.11 7.93
CA ASP A 224 19.70 15.94 8.97
C ASP A 224 18.28 15.44 9.34
N PRO A 225 17.70 15.88 10.47
CA PRO A 225 16.37 15.45 10.92
C PRO A 225 15.20 16.09 10.15
N THR A 226 15.34 16.39 8.85
CA THR A 226 14.22 16.93 8.07
C THR A 226 13.05 15.94 8.03
N PRO A 227 11.85 16.35 8.51
CA PRO A 227 10.68 15.49 8.52
C PRO A 227 10.35 14.98 7.12
N TYR A 228 10.18 13.66 6.99
CA TYR A 228 9.52 13.11 5.81
C TYR A 228 8.07 13.59 5.78
N ARG A 229 7.66 14.17 4.66
CA ARG A 229 6.33 14.71 4.44
C ARG A 229 5.70 14.00 3.26
N ALA A 230 4.63 13.25 3.54
CA ALA A 230 3.70 12.72 2.55
C ALA A 230 2.32 13.33 2.82
N HIS A 231 1.26 12.53 2.80
CA HIS A 231 -0.05 12.94 3.35
C HIS A 231 -0.10 12.98 4.88
N PHE A 232 1.05 12.75 5.54
CA PHE A 232 1.26 12.87 6.97
C PHE A 232 2.66 13.45 7.22
N GLU A 233 2.88 13.96 8.43
CA GLU A 233 4.19 14.40 8.91
C GLU A 233 4.81 13.33 9.80
N CYS A 234 5.99 12.83 9.43
CA CYS A 234 6.68 11.79 10.19
C CYS A 234 7.28 12.35 11.49
N LYS A 235 7.00 11.68 12.62
CA LYS A 235 7.47 12.06 13.97
C LYS A 235 8.40 11.01 14.59
N CYS A 236 9.03 10.17 13.77
CA CYS A 236 10.00 9.19 14.24
C CYS A 236 11.26 9.90 14.80
N VAL A 237 12.08 9.16 15.55
CA VAL A 237 13.33 9.69 16.15
C VAL A 237 14.30 10.30 15.13
N ALA A 238 14.28 9.83 13.88
CA ALA A 238 15.11 10.37 12.81
C ALA A 238 14.55 11.64 12.15
N CYS A 239 13.30 12.01 12.42
CA CYS A 239 12.64 13.20 11.88
C CYS A 239 12.27 14.23 12.96
N ASP A 240 12.39 13.87 14.23
CA ASP A 240 12.07 14.72 15.37
C ASP A 240 13.34 15.46 15.82
N PRO A 241 13.46 16.77 15.57
CA PRO A 241 14.67 17.52 15.92
C PRO A 241 14.97 17.52 17.42
N GLU A 242 13.94 17.37 18.27
CA GLU A 242 14.12 17.34 19.72
C GLU A 242 14.74 16.02 20.19
N LYS A 243 14.51 14.91 19.46
CA LYS A 243 15.00 13.57 19.81
C LYS A 243 16.23 13.15 19.03
N TYR A 244 16.47 13.78 17.87
CA TYR A 244 17.49 13.34 16.93
C TYR A 244 18.89 13.33 17.55
N ASP A 245 19.30 14.42 18.19
CA ASP A 245 20.65 14.54 18.75
C ASP A 245 20.90 13.52 19.87
N GLU A 246 19.91 13.34 20.76
CA GLU A 246 19.97 12.31 21.81
C GLU A 246 20.05 10.91 21.22
N TRP A 247 19.19 10.60 20.24
CA TRP A 247 19.17 9.31 19.56
C TRP A 247 20.50 9.04 18.83
N ARG A 248 21.06 10.02 18.12
CA ARG A 248 22.38 9.92 17.47
C ARG A 248 23.49 9.69 18.49
N ALA A 249 23.40 10.31 19.67
CA ALA A 249 24.37 10.15 20.76
C ALA A 249 24.35 8.77 21.42
N GLN A 250 23.27 7.99 21.29
CA GLN A 250 23.21 6.61 21.78
C GLN A 250 24.12 5.65 21.00
N GLY A 251 24.50 6.03 19.78
CA GLY A 251 25.37 5.23 18.95
C GLY A 251 26.75 5.03 19.59
N ARG A 252 27.31 3.81 19.47
CA ARG A 252 28.62 3.46 20.06
C ARG A 252 29.68 3.21 19.01
N GLU A 253 30.90 3.69 19.22
CA GLU A 253 32.01 3.38 18.31
C GLU A 253 32.16 1.87 18.10
N PRO A 254 32.21 1.40 16.84
CA PRO A 254 32.34 -0.03 16.58
C PRO A 254 33.69 -0.57 17.08
N PRO A 255 33.73 -1.74 17.73
CA PRO A 255 35.00 -2.38 18.08
C PRO A 255 35.76 -2.82 16.83
N ALA A 256 37.08 -3.03 16.92
CA ALA A 256 37.88 -3.55 15.79
C ALA A 256 37.34 -4.87 15.21
N SER A 257 36.70 -5.69 16.05
CA SER A 257 36.04 -6.94 15.62
C SER A 257 34.87 -6.72 14.67
N PHE A 258 34.18 -5.57 14.75
CA PHE A 258 33.12 -5.20 13.81
C PHE A 258 33.67 -5.12 12.39
N PHE A 259 34.74 -4.34 12.19
CA PHE A 259 35.32 -4.13 10.86
C PHE A 259 35.84 -5.44 10.25
N LYS A 260 36.54 -6.26 11.04
CA LYS A 260 37.01 -7.58 10.59
C LYS A 260 35.85 -8.50 10.17
N ASN A 261 34.77 -8.53 10.94
CA ASN A 261 33.60 -9.36 10.62
C ASN A 261 32.82 -8.78 9.42
N ALA A 262 32.77 -7.45 9.28
CA ALA A 262 32.17 -6.77 8.13
C ALA A 262 32.95 -7.05 6.84
N GLU A 263 34.29 -6.99 6.86
CA GLU A 263 35.15 -7.38 5.74
C GLU A 263 34.87 -8.83 5.31
N THR A 264 34.73 -9.74 6.28
CA THR A 264 34.41 -11.14 6.00
C THR A 264 33.03 -11.28 5.35
N ALA A 265 32.01 -10.60 5.88
CA ALA A 265 30.67 -10.63 5.31
C ALA A 265 30.63 -10.04 3.89
N ILE A 266 31.33 -8.92 3.66
CA ILE A 266 31.46 -8.30 2.34
C ILE A 266 32.15 -9.25 1.35
N ALA A 267 33.19 -9.97 1.78
CA ALA A 267 33.84 -10.98 0.95
C ALA A 267 32.86 -12.11 0.54
N VAL A 268 32.02 -12.59 1.46
CA VAL A 268 30.98 -13.58 1.14
C VAL A 268 29.93 -13.01 0.18
N LEU A 269 29.50 -11.76 0.36
CA LEU A 269 28.56 -11.11 -0.55
C LEU A 269 29.11 -10.99 -1.98
N GLY A 270 30.40 -10.73 -2.12
CA GLY A 270 31.10 -10.62 -3.40
C GLY A 270 31.55 -11.95 -4.01
N ASP A 271 31.41 -13.08 -3.30
CA ASP A 271 31.81 -14.40 -3.81
C ASP A 271 30.76 -14.93 -4.79
N GLU A 272 31.17 -15.16 -6.04
CA GLU A 272 30.32 -15.72 -7.10
C GLU A 272 29.94 -17.18 -6.84
N LEU A 273 30.73 -17.92 -6.07
CA LEU A 273 30.46 -19.31 -5.72
C LEU A 273 29.54 -19.45 -4.50
N ALA A 274 29.41 -18.39 -3.70
CA ALA A 274 28.50 -18.39 -2.56
C ALA A 274 27.04 -18.28 -3.03
N ASN A 275 26.20 -19.20 -2.54
CA ASN A 275 24.76 -19.15 -2.83
C ASN A 275 24.07 -18.00 -2.07
N ASN A 276 22.87 -17.62 -2.52
CA ASN A 276 22.11 -16.50 -1.97
C ASN A 276 21.78 -16.66 -0.47
N ALA A 277 21.53 -17.90 -0.01
CA ALA A 277 21.29 -18.16 1.40
C ALA A 277 22.53 -17.90 2.28
N ALA A 278 23.72 -18.28 1.83
CA ALA A 278 24.98 -18.02 2.53
C ALA A 278 25.26 -16.51 2.61
N LYS A 279 25.05 -15.80 1.50
CA LYS A 279 25.15 -14.34 1.40
C LYS A 279 24.23 -13.64 2.39
N TYR A 280 22.95 -14.01 2.39
CA TYR A 280 21.96 -13.46 3.31
C TYR A 280 22.28 -13.78 4.78
N ASN A 281 22.64 -15.03 5.09
CA ASN A 281 22.97 -15.44 6.45
C ASN A 281 24.20 -14.70 7.00
N ALA A 282 25.23 -14.47 6.17
CA ALA A 282 26.44 -13.75 6.59
C ALA A 282 26.13 -12.32 7.06
N ILE A 283 25.28 -11.61 6.32
CA ILE A 283 24.91 -10.23 6.68
C ILE A 283 23.92 -10.18 7.85
N THR A 284 22.96 -11.10 7.92
CA THR A 284 21.97 -11.17 9.02
C THR A 284 22.65 -11.47 10.35
N GLN A 285 23.56 -12.45 10.40
CA GLN A 285 24.32 -12.76 11.63
C GLN A 285 25.16 -11.57 12.11
N LEU A 286 25.72 -10.81 11.17
CA LEU A 286 26.48 -9.60 11.49
C LEU A 286 25.57 -8.51 12.08
N ILE A 287 24.39 -8.31 11.49
CA ILE A 287 23.37 -7.38 12.00
C ILE A 287 22.93 -7.77 13.42
N GLU A 288 22.57 -9.03 13.63
CA GLU A 288 22.14 -9.53 14.95
C GLU A 288 23.21 -9.31 16.01
N LYS A 289 24.46 -9.67 15.69
CA LYS A 289 25.60 -9.54 16.60
C LYS A 289 25.90 -8.10 16.99
N TYR A 290 25.73 -7.16 16.06
CA TYR A 290 26.11 -5.77 16.24
C TYR A 290 24.92 -4.79 16.30
N ALA A 291 23.70 -5.30 16.49
CA ALA A 291 22.48 -4.48 16.57
C ALA A 291 22.54 -3.36 17.62
N TYR A 292 23.30 -3.58 18.70
CA TYR A 292 23.54 -2.60 19.76
C TYR A 292 24.34 -1.36 19.29
N LEU A 293 24.94 -1.39 18.09
CA LEU A 293 25.61 -0.24 17.49
C LEU A 293 24.62 0.73 16.84
N HIS A 294 23.37 0.36 16.63
CA HIS A 294 22.34 1.29 16.16
C HIS A 294 22.23 2.50 17.11
N PRO A 295 22.17 3.74 16.59
CA PRO A 295 22.04 4.12 15.18
C PRO A 295 23.37 4.53 14.49
N GLN A 296 24.53 3.92 14.75
CA GLN A 296 25.79 4.39 14.17
C GLN A 296 25.90 4.32 12.64
N LYS A 297 26.67 5.24 12.04
CA LYS A 297 26.85 5.33 10.57
C LYS A 297 27.38 4.04 9.95
N ASN A 298 28.35 3.40 10.59
CA ASN A 298 28.92 2.14 10.11
C ASN A 298 27.89 0.99 10.18
N PHE A 299 27.01 1.00 11.19
CA PHE A 299 25.89 0.06 11.26
C PHE A 299 24.81 0.39 10.22
N ALA A 300 24.58 1.66 9.93
CA ALA A 300 23.70 2.10 8.85
C ALA A 300 24.14 1.57 7.48
N ALA A 301 25.44 1.65 7.18
CA ALA A 301 26.00 1.10 5.95
C ALA A 301 25.77 -0.42 5.84
N LEU A 302 25.80 -1.13 6.97
CA LEU A 302 25.46 -2.54 7.03
C LEU A 302 23.97 -2.80 6.74
N LEU A 303 23.06 -2.03 7.35
CA LEU A 303 21.62 -2.13 7.07
C LEU A 303 21.29 -1.82 5.60
N TYR A 304 21.92 -0.80 5.03
CA TYR A 304 21.80 -0.47 3.62
C TYR A 304 22.23 -1.64 2.73
N LYS A 305 23.40 -2.23 3.00
CA LYS A 305 23.88 -3.41 2.25
C LYS A 305 22.98 -4.62 2.41
N HIS A 306 22.37 -4.81 3.57
CA HIS A 306 21.40 -5.87 3.81
C HIS A 306 20.13 -5.68 2.97
N GLN A 307 19.60 -4.46 2.96
CA GLN A 307 18.44 -4.11 2.13
C GLN A 307 18.74 -4.31 0.63
N GLU A 308 19.91 -3.88 0.15
CA GLU A 308 20.33 -4.13 -1.25
C GLU A 308 20.41 -5.63 -1.56
N SER A 309 21.06 -6.40 -0.69
CA SER A 309 21.24 -7.85 -0.87
C SER A 309 19.91 -8.60 -0.86
N LEU A 310 18.98 -8.20 0.01
CA LEU A 310 17.65 -8.77 0.07
C LEU A 310 16.88 -8.53 -1.22
N ARG A 311 16.95 -7.32 -1.80
CA ARG A 311 16.28 -7.02 -3.06
C ARG A 311 16.78 -7.94 -4.18
N THR A 312 18.09 -8.11 -4.31
CA THR A 312 18.68 -9.04 -5.29
C THR A 312 18.23 -10.48 -5.06
N LEU A 313 18.18 -10.95 -3.81
CA LEU A 313 17.74 -12.29 -3.48
C LEU A 313 16.28 -12.54 -3.90
N ILE A 314 15.41 -11.56 -3.65
CA ILE A 314 13.99 -11.63 -4.02
C ILE A 314 13.82 -11.62 -5.54
N ASP A 315 14.57 -10.76 -6.25
CA ASP A 315 14.54 -10.70 -7.72
C ASP A 315 14.98 -12.05 -8.34
N ASP A 316 16.02 -12.68 -7.78
CA ASP A 316 16.52 -13.99 -8.24
C ASP A 316 15.52 -15.14 -7.97
N GLU A 317 14.90 -15.13 -6.79
CA GLU A 317 13.90 -16.12 -6.38
C GLU A 317 12.68 -16.06 -7.29
N ASP A 318 12.12 -14.85 -7.50
CA ASP A 318 10.96 -14.65 -8.38
C ASP A 318 11.30 -14.97 -9.84
N GLY A 319 12.50 -14.60 -10.30
CA GLY A 319 12.98 -14.99 -11.62
C GLY A 319 13.05 -16.51 -11.80
N THR A 320 13.47 -17.24 -10.76
CA THR A 320 13.52 -18.71 -10.76
C THR A 320 12.11 -19.30 -10.78
N TYR A 321 11.21 -18.80 -9.92
CA TYR A 321 9.82 -19.23 -9.86
C TYR A 321 9.11 -19.08 -11.23
N HIS A 322 9.24 -17.92 -11.88
CA HIS A 322 8.60 -17.69 -13.18
C HIS A 322 9.18 -18.58 -14.30
N ARG A 323 10.49 -18.83 -14.31
CA ARG A 323 11.10 -19.79 -15.26
C ARG A 323 10.55 -21.19 -15.07
N THR A 324 10.44 -21.65 -13.82
CA THR A 324 9.89 -22.98 -13.51
C THR A 324 8.45 -23.12 -13.98
N ILE A 325 7.60 -22.11 -13.75
CA ILE A 325 6.21 -22.12 -14.25
C ILE A 325 6.16 -22.13 -15.78
N ALA A 326 6.98 -21.31 -16.44
CA ALA A 326 7.01 -21.27 -17.89
C ALA A 326 7.44 -22.62 -18.49
N HIS A 327 8.44 -23.27 -17.89
CA HIS A 327 8.86 -24.61 -18.29
C HIS A 327 7.75 -25.65 -18.13
N ALA A 328 7.08 -25.69 -16.98
CA ALA A 328 5.98 -26.63 -16.73
C ALA A 328 4.83 -26.47 -17.74
N LYS A 329 4.48 -25.23 -18.12
CA LYS A 329 3.44 -24.96 -19.13
C LYS A 329 3.83 -25.43 -20.53
N LEU A 330 5.10 -25.30 -20.90
CA LEU A 330 5.59 -25.79 -22.20
C LEU A 330 5.56 -27.31 -22.26
N GLU A 331 5.86 -27.99 -21.16
CA GLU A 331 5.78 -29.46 -21.07
C GLU A 331 4.32 -29.96 -21.15
N GLU A 332 3.34 -29.22 -20.61
CA GLU A 332 1.91 -29.54 -20.73
C GLU A 332 1.33 -29.29 -22.13
N GLU A 333 1.91 -28.36 -22.92
CA GLU A 333 1.48 -28.07 -24.30
C GLU A 333 2.03 -29.06 -25.34
N ASP A 334 3.10 -29.80 -24.97
CA ASP A 334 3.75 -30.81 -25.81
C ASP A 334 3.18 -32.24 -25.61
N GLU A 335 2.25 -32.47 -24.66
CA GLU A 335 1.54 -33.74 -24.40
C GLU A 335 0.13 -33.83 -25.04
#